data_AF-A0A520G1R7-F1
#
_entry.id   AF-A0A520G1R7-F1
#
_cell.length_a   1.000
_cell.length_b   1.000
_cell.length_c   1.000
_cell.angle_alpha   90.00
_cell.angle_beta   90.00
_cell.angle_gamma   90.00
#
_symmetry.space_group_name_H-M   'P 1'
#
loop_
_entity.id
_entity.type
_entity.pdbx_description
1 polymer ?
#
loop_
_entity_poly.entity_id
_entity_poly.type
_entity_poly.pdbx_seq_one_letter_code
_entity_poly.pdbx_strand_id
1 'polypeptide(L)'
;MPHASRRLQSYSRGPRGRGVAARHARKSCQAGVAGAACGHQCRPMPWRHLKPNQSTKENAMSTAKAWDKGPAGVMGPDEGPAYWQPAPTGGWVTLKYIPATFAFDAAACGIQVIPPGGRLPLRALRASELLWYVMSGSATALLDGKVHRLEAGSAVALGRQVPHSLENDGAEDLQLFFWVTPPGYEEILACIGRPRSAGDAAPGPFAEPEVDTGALSSPLMSEAEMSASYPTSGKGRVTVVGAHEGTSAHWQAPPARGYIQMKFTTANVASNRFGSGLQVLPPGGFIPPHAHTSNEEVLLIVRGRGQAIVDDVPMDVEPGSLAFVSRWVKHTIVNTGDENMYVLAIVTPLGGLDKIISMPGFSIPVVPGEPEPDWAGFDMSMFDEQEAGVALESTCLNLPFQVDIHNREAGEPAALRPISA
;
A
#
# COMPACT_ATOMS: atom_id res chain seq x y z
N MET A 1 16.92 -35.12 -14.50
CA MET A 1 16.49 -34.13 -15.52
C MET A 1 16.50 -32.77 -14.84
N PRO A 2 17.24 -31.75 -15.31
CA PRO A 2 17.34 -30.50 -14.57
C PRO A 2 16.18 -29.56 -14.94
N HIS A 3 15.45 -29.13 -13.91
CA HIS A 3 14.38 -28.13 -13.98
C HIS A 3 14.96 -26.72 -14.17
N ALA A 4 14.38 -25.98 -15.11
CA ALA A 4 14.75 -24.61 -15.43
C ALA A 4 14.14 -23.61 -14.43
N SER A 5 15.00 -22.82 -13.77
CA SER A 5 14.61 -21.63 -13.00
C SER A 5 14.07 -20.54 -13.93
N ARG A 6 12.82 -20.10 -13.75
CA ARG A 6 12.29 -18.93 -14.46
C ARG A 6 12.92 -17.66 -13.86
N ARG A 7 13.61 -16.89 -14.70
CA ARG A 7 14.16 -15.56 -14.39
C ARG A 7 13.02 -14.53 -14.27
N LEU A 8 13.17 -13.62 -13.30
CA LEU A 8 12.57 -12.29 -13.29
C LEU A 8 12.65 -11.65 -14.69
N GLN A 9 11.51 -11.32 -15.30
CA GLN A 9 11.49 -10.50 -16.51
C GLN A 9 11.43 -9.03 -16.10
N SER A 10 12.58 -8.36 -16.06
CA SER A 10 12.66 -6.90 -16.13
C SER A 10 12.82 -6.48 -17.59
N TYR A 11 11.91 -5.65 -18.09
CA TYR A 11 12.03 -5.05 -19.43
C TYR A 11 12.53 -3.61 -19.30
N SER A 12 13.80 -3.37 -19.65
CA SER A 12 14.30 -2.03 -19.95
C SER A 12 14.99 -2.03 -21.32
N ARG A 13 14.41 -1.34 -22.30
CA ARG A 13 15.05 -1.02 -23.58
C ARG A 13 15.41 0.46 -23.59
N GLY A 14 16.65 0.78 -23.22
CA GLY A 14 17.26 2.09 -23.46
C GLY A 14 18.08 2.10 -24.77
N PRO A 15 18.09 3.18 -25.56
CA PRO A 15 18.92 3.27 -26.76
C PRO A 15 20.38 3.57 -26.41
N ARG A 16 21.31 2.88 -27.09
CA ARG A 16 22.76 3.05 -26.94
C ARG A 16 23.27 4.29 -27.68
N GLY A 17 23.89 5.19 -26.89
CA GLY A 17 25.04 6.06 -27.13
C GLY A 17 25.36 6.67 -28.50
N ARG A 18 25.62 7.99 -28.50
CA ARG A 18 26.84 8.62 -29.07
C ARG A 18 27.25 9.80 -28.20
N GLY A 19 28.51 9.82 -27.78
CA GLY A 19 29.08 10.87 -26.95
C GLY A 19 29.61 12.06 -27.75
N VAL A 20 29.74 13.21 -27.08
CA VAL A 20 30.79 14.19 -27.36
C VAL A 20 31.23 14.76 -26.02
N ALA A 21 32.53 14.64 -25.75
CA ALA A 21 33.20 15.25 -24.61
C ALA A 21 33.45 16.74 -24.87
N ALA A 22 33.25 17.58 -23.86
CA ALA A 22 33.91 18.88 -23.77
C ALA A 22 34.39 19.09 -22.34
N ARG A 23 35.69 18.84 -22.14
CA ARG A 23 36.46 19.37 -21.01
C ARG A 23 36.49 20.89 -21.14
N HIS A 24 36.40 21.62 -20.04
CA HIS A 24 37.34 22.69 -19.70
C HIS A 24 37.35 22.89 -18.18
N ALA A 25 38.56 23.03 -17.66
CA ALA A 25 38.90 23.01 -16.25
C ALA A 25 39.15 24.42 -15.69
N ARG A 26 39.26 24.48 -14.35
CA ARG A 26 39.87 25.55 -13.51
C ARG A 26 38.94 26.74 -13.25
N LYS A 27 38.85 27.33 -12.06
CA LYS A 27 39.76 27.43 -10.92
C LYS A 27 38.96 27.80 -9.65
N SER A 28 39.39 27.25 -8.52
CA SER A 28 39.11 27.73 -7.16
C SER A 28 39.68 29.13 -6.91
N CYS A 29 38.94 29.98 -6.19
CA CYS A 29 39.49 31.05 -5.34
C CYS A 29 38.52 31.34 -4.17
N GLN A 30 39.03 31.23 -2.95
CA GLN A 30 38.48 31.80 -1.72
C GLN A 30 38.88 33.29 -1.57
N ALA A 31 38.23 33.95 -0.60
CA ALA A 31 38.32 35.35 -0.12
C ALA A 31 37.18 36.24 -0.68
N GLY A 32 36.42 37.02 0.08
CA GLY A 32 36.56 37.52 1.45
C GLY A 32 36.09 38.98 1.48
N VAL A 33 34.98 39.24 2.17
CA VAL A 33 34.56 40.51 2.85
C VAL A 33 34.26 41.79 2.01
N ALA A 34 33.01 42.24 2.18
CA ALA A 34 32.44 43.60 2.22
C ALA A 34 32.58 44.63 1.07
N GLY A 35 31.41 45.02 0.54
CA GLY A 35 30.93 46.41 0.54
C GLY A 35 31.42 47.38 -0.54
N ALA A 36 30.59 47.61 -1.57
CA ALA A 36 30.16 48.95 -2.05
C ALA A 36 29.36 48.82 -3.36
N ALA A 37 28.30 49.61 -3.46
CA ALA A 37 27.33 49.65 -4.53
C ALA A 37 27.87 50.27 -5.84
N CYS A 38 27.36 49.79 -6.98
CA CYS A 38 27.24 50.59 -8.19
C CYS A 38 25.98 50.16 -8.95
N GLY A 39 25.10 51.13 -9.20
CA GLY A 39 23.81 50.91 -9.84
C GLY A 39 23.90 50.88 -11.36
N HIS A 40 23.13 49.98 -11.97
CA HIS A 40 22.57 50.19 -13.30
C HIS A 40 21.16 49.59 -13.38
N GLN A 41 20.32 50.34 -14.09
CA GLN A 41 18.87 50.22 -14.21
C GLN A 41 18.45 48.88 -14.84
N CYS A 42 17.70 48.05 -14.10
CA CYS A 42 16.91 46.99 -14.70
C CYS A 42 15.61 47.58 -15.27
N ARG A 43 15.48 47.63 -16.60
CA ARG A 43 14.20 47.85 -17.28
C ARG A 43 13.40 46.54 -17.30
N PRO A 44 12.10 46.53 -17.00
CA PRO A 44 11.27 45.34 -17.14
C PRO A 44 11.02 45.05 -18.63
N MET A 45 11.20 43.79 -19.04
CA MET A 45 10.82 43.29 -20.37
C MET A 45 9.29 43.13 -20.45
N PRO A 46 8.64 43.48 -21.58
CA PRO A 46 7.21 43.30 -21.73
C PRO A 46 6.88 41.84 -22.04
N TRP A 47 6.10 41.21 -21.16
CA TRP A 47 5.47 39.92 -21.40
C TRP A 47 4.46 40.05 -22.55
N ARG A 48 4.77 39.48 -23.71
CA ARG A 48 3.80 39.32 -24.81
C ARG A 48 2.98 38.06 -24.54
N HIS A 49 1.68 38.22 -24.31
CA HIS A 49 0.73 37.12 -24.29
C HIS A 49 0.67 36.44 -25.66
N LEU A 50 1.15 35.20 -25.75
CA LEU A 50 0.86 34.31 -26.87
C LEU A 50 -0.46 33.60 -26.58
N LYS A 51 -1.50 33.88 -27.37
CA LYS A 51 -2.74 33.09 -27.35
C LYS A 51 -2.46 31.71 -27.94
N PRO A 52 -2.93 30.61 -27.34
CA PRO A 52 -2.79 29.29 -27.95
C PRO A 52 -3.65 29.20 -29.21
N ASN A 53 -3.07 28.71 -30.30
CA ASN A 53 -3.78 28.40 -31.54
C ASN A 53 -4.66 27.15 -31.34
N GLN A 54 -5.87 27.11 -31.91
CA GLN A 54 -6.85 26.03 -31.70
C GLN A 54 -6.42 24.67 -32.26
N SER A 55 -5.33 24.59 -33.03
CA SER A 55 -4.82 23.33 -33.61
C SER A 55 -3.91 22.50 -32.69
N THR A 56 -3.68 22.91 -31.43
CA THR A 56 -2.85 22.16 -30.47
C THR A 56 -3.65 21.22 -29.57
N LYS A 57 -4.99 21.19 -29.66
CA LYS A 57 -5.83 20.34 -28.81
C LYS A 57 -5.89 18.88 -29.28
N GLU A 58 -5.78 18.61 -30.57
CA GLU A 58 -5.97 17.24 -31.11
C GLU A 58 -4.69 16.38 -31.08
N ASN A 59 -3.50 16.99 -31.02
CA ASN A 59 -2.23 16.24 -30.94
C ASN A 59 -1.69 16.04 -29.51
N ALA A 60 -2.38 16.53 -28.48
CA ALA A 60 -1.95 16.41 -27.09
C ALA A 60 -2.26 15.03 -26.46
N MET A 61 -3.22 14.27 -27.01
CA MET A 61 -3.58 12.94 -26.47
C MET A 61 -2.67 11.80 -26.92
N SER A 62 -1.82 12.00 -27.94
CA SER A 62 -1.04 10.91 -28.56
C SER A 62 0.38 10.76 -27.98
N THR A 63 0.85 11.63 -27.08
CA THR A 63 2.25 11.62 -26.61
C THR A 63 2.41 11.88 -25.12
N ALA A 64 1.51 11.39 -24.27
CA ALA A 64 1.81 11.24 -22.84
C ALA A 64 3.04 10.32 -22.72
N LYS A 65 4.21 10.95 -22.61
CA LYS A 65 5.51 10.29 -22.56
C LYS A 65 5.50 9.38 -21.33
N ALA A 66 6.00 8.16 -21.48
CA ALA A 66 6.08 7.10 -20.45
C ALA A 66 6.96 7.42 -19.21
N TRP A 67 7.05 8.70 -18.82
CA TRP A 67 7.84 9.21 -17.70
C TRP A 67 7.04 9.36 -16.39
N ASP A 68 5.73 9.07 -16.39
CA ASP A 68 4.86 9.38 -15.23
C ASP A 68 4.38 8.17 -14.41
N LYS A 69 4.46 6.93 -14.92
CA LYS A 69 4.08 5.73 -14.13
C LYS A 69 5.24 5.29 -13.24
N GLY A 70 5.01 5.23 -11.94
CA GLY A 70 5.95 4.59 -11.02
C GLY A 70 5.86 3.06 -11.06
N PRO A 71 6.62 2.36 -10.21
CA PRO A 71 6.64 0.90 -10.20
C PRO A 71 5.31 0.31 -9.73
N ALA A 72 4.98 -0.86 -10.23
CA ALA A 72 3.81 -1.61 -9.79
C ALA A 72 4.07 -3.11 -9.91
N GLY A 73 3.26 -3.90 -9.21
CA GLY A 73 3.31 -5.35 -9.32
C GLY A 73 2.24 -6.01 -8.47
N VAL A 74 2.19 -7.34 -8.57
CA VAL A 74 1.38 -8.20 -7.71
C VAL A 74 2.31 -9.30 -7.20
N MET A 75 2.30 -9.53 -5.89
CA MET A 75 2.98 -10.65 -5.25
C MET A 75 1.96 -11.67 -4.79
N GLY A 76 2.16 -12.95 -5.12
CA GLY A 76 1.40 -14.07 -4.56
C GLY A 76 1.64 -14.26 -3.05
N PRO A 77 0.91 -15.16 -2.35
CA PRO A 77 0.96 -15.29 -0.89
C PRO A 77 2.34 -15.65 -0.34
N ASP A 78 3.07 -16.52 -1.02
CA ASP A 78 4.42 -16.95 -0.61
C ASP A 78 5.55 -16.18 -1.32
N GLU A 79 5.23 -15.22 -2.19
CA GLU A 79 6.25 -14.46 -2.90
C GLU A 79 6.88 -13.37 -2.03
N GLY A 80 8.20 -13.22 -2.16
CA GLY A 80 9.05 -12.28 -1.45
C GLY A 80 10.09 -12.96 -0.54
N PRO A 81 11.08 -12.22 0.00
CA PRO A 81 12.04 -12.78 0.96
C PRO A 81 11.32 -13.27 2.22
N ALA A 82 11.56 -14.51 2.64
CA ALA A 82 10.92 -15.10 3.80
C ALA A 82 11.94 -15.64 4.80
N TYR A 83 11.60 -15.54 6.09
CA TYR A 83 12.48 -15.93 7.18
C TYR A 83 11.71 -16.60 8.32
N TRP A 84 12.17 -17.77 8.76
CA TRP A 84 11.79 -18.32 10.06
C TRP A 84 12.19 -17.35 11.16
N GLN A 85 11.31 -17.14 12.14
CA GLN A 85 11.55 -16.20 13.24
C GLN A 85 11.97 -16.94 14.53
N PRO A 86 12.86 -16.34 15.34
CA PRO A 86 13.36 -16.96 16.56
C PRO A 86 12.27 -17.09 17.65
N ALA A 87 12.55 -17.89 18.67
CA ALA A 87 11.78 -17.86 19.91
C ALA A 87 11.97 -16.50 20.62
N PRO A 88 10.93 -15.94 21.26
CA PRO A 88 9.63 -16.56 21.55
C PRO A 88 8.58 -16.38 20.44
N THR A 89 8.91 -15.74 19.31
CA THR A 89 7.95 -15.53 18.22
C THR A 89 7.60 -16.83 17.51
N GLY A 90 8.61 -17.58 17.07
CA GLY A 90 8.41 -18.75 16.22
C GLY A 90 7.76 -18.38 14.88
N GLY A 91 7.28 -19.38 14.13
CA GLY A 91 6.66 -19.15 12.83
C GLY A 91 7.61 -18.48 11.83
N TRP A 92 7.06 -17.66 10.95
CA TRP A 92 7.84 -16.99 9.90
C TRP A 92 7.28 -15.64 9.51
N VAL A 93 8.07 -14.88 8.77
CA VAL A 93 7.63 -13.68 8.07
C VAL A 93 7.92 -13.82 6.58
N THR A 94 7.01 -13.34 5.74
CA THR A 94 7.22 -13.11 4.31
C THR A 94 7.20 -11.61 4.07
N LEU A 95 8.34 -11.04 3.71
CA LEU A 95 8.47 -9.63 3.32
C LEU A 95 7.94 -9.46 1.90
N LYS A 96 7.12 -8.42 1.68
CA LYS A 96 6.50 -8.14 0.40
C LYS A 96 7.23 -6.99 -0.30
N TYR A 97 6.60 -5.82 -0.40
CA TYR A 97 7.22 -4.63 -0.94
C TYR A 97 8.10 -3.99 0.12
N ILE A 98 9.42 -4.11 -0.09
CA ILE A 98 10.48 -3.53 0.75
C ILE A 98 11.49 -2.79 -0.12
N PRO A 99 12.18 -1.75 0.40
CA PRO A 99 13.13 -0.97 -0.40
C PRO A 99 14.26 -1.79 -1.02
N ALA A 100 14.66 -2.89 -0.36
CA ALA A 100 15.75 -3.75 -0.82
C ALA A 100 15.42 -4.51 -2.12
N THR A 101 14.15 -4.78 -2.42
CA THR A 101 13.72 -5.61 -3.55
C THR A 101 12.74 -4.92 -4.49
N PHE A 102 12.20 -3.76 -4.10
CA PHE A 102 11.22 -3.02 -4.86
C PHE A 102 11.47 -1.51 -4.74
N ALA A 103 11.21 -0.77 -5.82
CA ALA A 103 11.51 0.67 -5.90
C ALA A 103 10.44 1.53 -5.18
N PHE A 104 10.24 1.26 -3.89
CA PHE A 104 9.32 1.96 -3.00
C PHE A 104 10.03 2.22 -1.67
N ASP A 105 10.17 3.49 -1.31
CA ASP A 105 10.97 3.94 -0.16
C ASP A 105 10.12 4.61 0.95
N ALA A 106 8.84 4.84 0.71
CA ALA A 106 7.97 5.47 1.71
C ALA A 106 7.56 4.51 2.85
N ALA A 107 7.48 3.21 2.57
CA ALA A 107 7.14 2.18 3.54
C ALA A 107 7.67 0.80 3.15
N ALA A 108 7.57 -0.13 4.10
CA ALA A 108 7.80 -1.55 3.90
C ALA A 108 6.64 -2.35 4.48
N CYS A 109 6.40 -3.54 3.95
CA CYS A 109 5.30 -4.38 4.43
C CYS A 109 5.61 -5.88 4.30
N GLY A 110 4.84 -6.67 5.03
CA GLY A 110 4.95 -8.11 5.02
C GLY A 110 3.82 -8.79 5.79
N ILE A 111 3.81 -10.11 5.74
CA ILE A 111 2.88 -10.95 6.48
C ILE A 111 3.71 -11.79 7.44
N GLN A 112 3.38 -11.70 8.73
CA GLN A 112 4.00 -12.49 9.78
C GLN A 112 3.00 -13.53 10.28
N VAL A 113 3.42 -14.79 10.30
CA VAL A 113 2.67 -15.91 10.84
C VAL A 113 3.25 -16.28 12.19
N ILE A 114 2.41 -16.19 13.23
CA ILE A 114 2.78 -16.46 14.61
C ILE A 114 1.99 -17.67 15.09
N PRO A 115 2.65 -18.81 15.39
CA PRO A 115 1.95 -20.02 15.80
C PRO A 115 1.31 -19.86 17.19
N PRO A 116 0.41 -20.77 17.59
CA PRO A 116 -0.15 -20.81 18.94
C PRO A 116 0.94 -20.77 20.02
N GLY A 117 0.78 -19.86 21.00
CA GLY A 117 1.75 -19.60 22.06
C GLY A 117 2.95 -18.74 21.67
N GLY A 118 3.11 -18.41 20.37
CA GLY A 118 4.14 -17.51 19.87
C GLY A 118 3.91 -16.05 20.30
N ARG A 119 5.00 -15.31 20.51
CA ARG A 119 4.97 -13.94 21.05
C ARG A 119 5.87 -12.99 20.28
N LEU A 120 5.34 -11.82 19.90
CA LEU A 120 6.16 -10.66 19.59
C LEU A 120 6.65 -10.03 20.91
N PRO A 121 7.96 -10.00 21.17
CA PRO A 121 8.50 -9.38 22.38
C PRO A 121 8.14 -7.89 22.46
N LEU A 122 8.23 -7.32 23.67
CA LEU A 122 8.04 -5.88 23.88
C LEU A 122 9.08 -5.09 23.08
N ARG A 123 8.61 -4.24 22.18
CA ARG A 123 9.43 -3.38 21.30
C ARG A 123 8.79 -2.01 21.15
N ALA A 124 9.60 -1.04 20.72
CA ALA A 124 9.13 0.25 20.25
C ALA A 124 9.99 0.69 19.06
N LEU A 125 9.36 1.24 18.02
CA LEU A 125 10.10 1.77 16.87
C LEU A 125 10.51 3.21 17.14
N ARG A 126 11.78 3.55 16.94
CA ARG A 126 12.34 4.87 17.28
C ARG A 126 11.72 6.00 16.45
N ALA A 127 11.59 5.79 15.14
CA ALA A 127 11.12 6.81 14.18
C ALA A 127 9.88 6.40 13.39
N SER A 128 9.61 5.10 13.27
CA SER A 128 8.56 4.57 12.41
C SER A 128 7.22 4.42 13.10
N GLU A 129 6.17 4.61 12.31
CA GLU A 129 4.82 4.17 12.61
C GLU A 129 4.64 2.76 12.06
N LEU A 130 3.86 1.95 12.78
CA LEU A 130 3.59 0.56 12.44
C LEU A 130 2.08 0.33 12.43
N LEU A 131 1.56 -0.18 11.32
CA LEU A 131 0.20 -0.70 11.23
C LEU A 131 0.28 -2.22 11.36
N TRP A 132 -0.63 -2.78 12.15
CA TRP A 132 -0.98 -4.20 12.14
C TRP A 132 -2.41 -4.38 11.66
N TYR A 133 -2.63 -5.40 10.83
CA TYR A 133 -3.94 -5.90 10.48
C TYR A 133 -3.98 -7.41 10.69
N VAL A 134 -4.90 -7.88 11.52
CA VAL A 134 -5.08 -9.31 11.79
C VAL A 134 -5.89 -9.92 10.64
N MET A 135 -5.24 -10.71 9.80
CA MET A 135 -5.89 -11.38 8.67
C MET A 135 -6.69 -12.60 9.15
N SER A 136 -6.13 -13.37 10.07
CA SER A 136 -6.76 -14.55 10.69
C SER A 136 -6.22 -14.80 12.08
N GLY A 137 -6.95 -15.57 12.88
CA GLY A 137 -6.59 -15.89 14.26
C GLY A 137 -6.98 -14.78 15.25
N SER A 138 -6.42 -14.88 16.45
CA SER A 138 -6.69 -13.95 17.55
C SER A 138 -5.47 -13.79 18.43
N ALA A 139 -5.35 -12.64 19.09
CA ALA A 139 -4.20 -12.35 19.95
C ALA A 139 -4.58 -11.44 21.11
N THR A 140 -3.74 -11.47 22.13
CA THR A 140 -3.73 -10.45 23.18
C THR A 140 -2.51 -9.55 22.98
N ALA A 141 -2.75 -8.26 22.79
CA ALA A 141 -1.71 -7.26 22.57
C ALA A 141 -1.59 -6.32 23.77
N LEU A 142 -0.36 -6.07 24.23
CA LEU A 142 -0.08 -5.01 25.20
C LEU A 142 0.43 -3.80 24.43
N LEU A 143 -0.42 -2.78 24.31
CA LEU A 143 -0.18 -1.58 23.53
C LEU A 143 -0.13 -0.38 24.47
N ASP A 144 1.03 0.26 24.57
CA ASP A 144 1.28 1.38 25.47
C ASP A 144 0.83 1.13 26.92
N GLY A 145 1.16 -0.05 27.45
CA GLY A 145 0.81 -0.48 28.81
C GLY A 145 -0.65 -0.91 28.98
N LYS A 146 -1.46 -0.91 27.92
CA LYS A 146 -2.87 -1.32 27.96
C LYS A 146 -3.10 -2.61 27.19
N VAL A 147 -3.88 -3.52 27.76
CA VAL A 147 -4.19 -4.81 27.14
C VAL A 147 -5.37 -4.67 26.18
N HIS A 148 -5.24 -5.22 24.98
CA HIS A 148 -6.24 -5.24 23.93
C HIS A 148 -6.42 -6.65 23.39
N ARG A 149 -7.69 -7.05 23.21
CA ARG A 149 -8.02 -8.25 22.44
C ARG A 149 -8.05 -7.91 20.96
N LEU A 150 -7.36 -8.69 20.14
CA LEU A 150 -7.37 -8.57 18.69
C LEU A 150 -7.90 -9.88 18.09
N GLU A 151 -8.66 -9.75 17.01
CA GLU A 151 -9.23 -10.84 16.23
C GLU A 151 -9.19 -10.50 14.74
N ALA A 152 -9.45 -11.48 13.87
CA ALA A 152 -9.52 -11.27 12.41
C ALA A 152 -10.34 -10.01 12.04
N GLY A 153 -9.74 -9.11 11.27
CA GLY A 153 -10.30 -7.81 10.89
C GLY A 153 -9.90 -6.64 11.80
N SER A 154 -9.32 -6.91 12.98
CA SER A 154 -8.79 -5.87 13.86
C SER A 154 -7.59 -5.18 13.21
N ALA A 155 -7.54 -3.85 13.34
CA ALA A 155 -6.45 -3.02 12.85
C ALA A 155 -5.87 -2.17 13.99
N VAL A 156 -4.55 -2.06 14.04
CA VAL A 156 -3.84 -1.25 15.04
C VAL A 156 -2.86 -0.32 14.34
N ALA A 157 -2.92 0.97 14.64
CA ALA A 157 -1.90 1.94 14.27
C ALA A 157 -1.08 2.31 15.52
N LEU A 158 0.23 2.08 15.44
CA LEU A 158 1.21 2.34 16.48
C LEU A 158 2.09 3.49 16.01
N GLY A 159 1.98 4.63 16.69
CA GLY A 159 2.88 5.74 16.44
C GLY A 159 4.31 5.45 16.88
N ARG A 160 5.25 6.29 16.45
CA ARG A 160 6.65 6.20 16.89
C ARG A 160 6.79 6.16 18.41
N GLN A 161 7.75 5.40 18.90
CA GLN A 161 8.10 5.25 20.31
C GLN A 161 6.98 4.68 21.20
N VAL A 162 5.97 4.06 20.59
CA VAL A 162 4.92 3.34 21.31
C VAL A 162 5.42 1.93 21.65
N PRO A 163 5.55 1.56 22.94
CA PRO A 163 5.85 0.20 23.34
C PRO A 163 4.68 -0.71 23.01
N HIS A 164 4.98 -1.84 22.36
CA HIS A 164 3.99 -2.83 21.95
C HIS A 164 4.55 -4.24 22.05
N SER A 165 3.70 -5.19 22.42
CA SER A 165 3.95 -6.63 22.30
C SER A 165 2.64 -7.33 21.94
N LEU A 166 2.75 -8.57 21.49
CA LEU A 166 1.60 -9.36 21.08
C LEU A 166 1.85 -10.83 21.40
N GLU A 167 0.84 -11.51 21.92
CA GLU A 167 0.84 -12.96 22.12
C GLU A 167 -0.30 -13.59 21.33
N ASN A 168 0.02 -14.60 20.51
CA ASN A 168 -1.00 -15.49 19.97
C ASN A 168 -1.40 -16.48 21.07
N ASP A 169 -2.43 -16.12 21.82
CA ASP A 169 -3.06 -16.95 22.85
C ASP A 169 -4.23 -17.79 22.28
N GLY A 170 -4.42 -17.78 20.96
CA GLY A 170 -5.37 -18.62 20.24
C GLY A 170 -4.85 -20.03 19.97
N ALA A 171 -5.72 -20.87 19.41
CA ALA A 171 -5.39 -22.25 19.06
C ALA A 171 -4.91 -22.43 17.60
N GLU A 172 -5.00 -21.37 16.79
CA GLU A 172 -4.65 -21.36 15.37
C GLU A 172 -3.50 -20.37 15.10
N ASP A 173 -2.88 -20.49 13.94
CA ASP A 173 -1.88 -19.52 13.49
C ASP A 173 -2.51 -18.13 13.36
N LEU A 174 -1.85 -17.13 13.98
CA LEU A 174 -2.17 -15.73 13.79
C LEU A 174 -1.45 -15.25 12.53
N GLN A 175 -2.21 -14.77 11.54
CA GLN A 175 -1.65 -14.10 10.38
C GLN A 175 -1.79 -12.59 10.53
N LEU A 176 -0.66 -11.91 10.62
CA LEU A 176 -0.56 -10.47 10.87
C LEU A 176 0.09 -9.80 9.67
N PHE A 177 -0.68 -9.00 8.93
CA PHE A 177 -0.09 -8.08 7.98
C PHE A 177 0.47 -6.87 8.72
N PHE A 178 1.69 -6.45 8.38
CA PHE A 178 2.29 -5.23 8.89
C PHE A 178 2.65 -4.25 7.77
N TRP A 179 2.51 -2.97 8.07
CA TRP A 179 3.00 -1.86 7.26
C TRP A 179 3.80 -0.91 8.14
N VAL A 180 5.03 -0.60 7.76
CA VAL A 180 5.93 0.25 8.54
C VAL A 180 6.39 1.46 7.72
N THR A 181 6.30 2.66 8.30
CA THR A 181 6.77 3.89 7.64
C THR A 181 7.44 4.86 8.63
N PRO A 182 8.67 5.33 8.36
CA PRO A 182 9.52 4.92 7.25
C PRO A 182 10.03 3.47 7.43
N PRO A 183 10.59 2.83 6.38
CA PRO A 183 11.15 1.48 6.43
C PRO A 183 12.28 1.31 7.47
N GLY A 184 12.60 0.04 7.77
CA GLY A 184 13.72 -0.38 8.62
C GLY A 184 13.38 -1.57 9.53
N TYR A 185 12.11 -1.72 9.93
CA TYR A 185 11.70 -2.84 10.80
C TYR A 185 11.83 -4.20 10.10
N GLU A 186 11.54 -4.26 8.81
CA GLU A 186 11.71 -5.42 7.95
C GLU A 186 13.17 -5.91 7.88
N GLU A 187 14.14 -4.99 7.97
CA GLU A 187 15.56 -5.35 7.99
C GLU A 187 15.90 -6.10 9.29
N ILE A 188 15.32 -5.67 10.41
CA ILE A 188 15.50 -6.36 11.69
C ILE A 188 14.91 -7.76 11.64
N LEU A 189 13.69 -7.91 11.11
CA LEU A 189 13.04 -9.21 10.95
C LEU A 189 13.86 -10.17 10.06
N ALA A 190 14.49 -9.65 9.01
CA ALA A 190 15.42 -10.40 8.18
C ALA A 190 16.73 -10.75 8.92
N CYS A 191 17.30 -9.80 9.67
CA CYS A 191 18.56 -9.99 10.40
C CYS A 191 18.45 -11.06 11.50
N ILE A 192 17.34 -11.09 12.24
CA ILE A 192 17.13 -12.06 13.32
C ILE A 192 16.64 -13.41 12.81
N GLY A 193 16.12 -13.44 11.59
CA GLY A 193 15.51 -14.61 11.00
C GLY A 193 16.49 -15.54 10.29
N ARG A 194 16.05 -16.77 10.03
CA ARG A 194 16.75 -17.72 9.16
C ARG A 194 16.02 -17.81 7.83
N PRO A 195 16.71 -17.77 6.67
CA PRO A 195 16.05 -17.86 5.36
C PRO A 195 15.10 -19.06 5.26
N ARG A 196 13.96 -18.85 4.60
CA ARG A 196 12.89 -19.83 4.41
C ARG A 196 12.46 -19.86 2.94
N SER A 197 12.20 -21.05 2.42
CA SER A 197 11.40 -21.26 1.21
C SER A 197 10.01 -21.79 1.58
N ALA A 198 9.01 -21.52 0.75
CA ALA A 198 7.66 -22.06 0.94
C ALA A 198 7.69 -23.60 0.92
N GLY A 199 7.00 -24.21 1.88
CA GLY A 199 6.98 -25.67 2.06
C GLY A 199 8.15 -26.26 2.86
N ASP A 200 9.16 -25.46 3.23
CA ASP A 200 10.23 -25.93 4.13
C ASP A 200 9.65 -26.40 5.48
N ALA A 201 10.23 -27.46 6.03
CA ALA A 201 9.93 -27.86 7.40
C ALA A 201 10.44 -26.78 8.38
N ALA A 202 9.61 -26.44 9.36
CA ALA A 202 9.98 -25.48 10.39
C ALA A 202 11.22 -25.99 11.18
N PRO A 203 12.23 -25.15 11.42
CA PRO A 203 13.32 -25.52 12.31
C PRO A 203 12.82 -25.66 13.74
N GLY A 204 13.56 -26.41 14.58
CA GLY A 204 13.35 -26.33 16.03
C GLY A 204 13.56 -24.90 16.54
N PRO A 205 13.01 -24.54 17.73
CA PRO A 205 13.17 -23.22 18.31
C PRO A 205 14.64 -22.79 18.38
N PHE A 206 14.91 -21.53 18.05
CA PHE A 206 16.25 -20.95 18.11
C PHE A 206 16.22 -19.57 18.75
N ALA A 207 17.31 -19.20 19.41
CA ALA A 207 17.44 -17.91 20.07
C ALA A 207 17.52 -16.77 19.04
N GLU A 208 16.95 -15.62 19.39
CA GLU A 208 17.16 -14.37 18.67
C GLU A 208 18.65 -14.00 18.72
N PRO A 209 19.30 -13.73 17.58
CA PRO A 209 20.65 -13.19 17.56
C PRO A 209 20.72 -11.83 18.26
N GLU A 210 21.86 -11.47 18.84
CA GLU A 210 22.05 -10.12 19.38
C GLU A 210 21.94 -9.07 18.26
N VAL A 211 21.12 -8.06 18.51
CA VAL A 211 20.97 -6.88 17.65
C VAL A 211 21.35 -5.66 18.48
N ASP A 212 22.26 -4.83 17.96
CA ASP A 212 22.63 -3.57 18.61
C ASP A 212 21.50 -2.55 18.51
N THR A 213 20.59 -2.58 19.49
CA THR A 213 19.48 -1.64 19.62
C THR A 213 19.90 -0.26 20.13
N GLY A 214 21.15 -0.13 20.62
CA GLY A 214 21.73 1.13 21.08
C GLY A 214 22.26 2.01 19.95
N ALA A 215 22.52 1.43 18.78
CA ALA A 215 22.91 2.19 17.60
C ALA A 215 21.83 3.20 17.21
N LEU A 216 22.22 4.46 16.95
CA LEU A 216 21.27 5.51 16.50
C LEU A 216 20.55 5.14 15.19
N SER A 217 21.17 4.30 14.36
CA SER A 217 20.59 3.77 13.12
C SER A 217 19.61 2.62 13.35
N SER A 218 19.55 2.05 14.55
CA SER A 218 18.60 0.99 14.88
C SER A 218 17.16 1.54 14.77
N PRO A 219 16.29 0.87 14.00
CA PRO A 219 14.86 1.14 14.00
C PRO A 219 14.22 0.88 15.37
N LEU A 220 14.79 -0.02 16.17
CA LEU A 220 14.30 -0.36 17.51
C LEU A 220 14.89 0.56 18.58
N MET A 221 14.07 0.84 19.60
CA MET A 221 14.52 1.40 20.87
C MET A 221 15.06 0.30 21.78
N SER A 222 16.10 0.62 22.54
CA SER A 222 16.61 -0.22 23.62
C SER A 222 15.66 -0.26 24.82
N GLU A 223 15.80 -1.26 25.70
CA GLU A 223 15.01 -1.36 26.94
C GLU A 223 15.15 -0.09 27.81
N ALA A 224 16.35 0.46 27.92
CA ALA A 224 16.60 1.70 28.67
C ALA A 224 15.78 2.87 28.11
N GLU A 225 15.69 3.00 26.79
CA GLU A 225 14.92 4.06 26.13
C GLU A 225 13.41 3.87 26.28
N MET A 226 12.94 2.62 26.33
CA MET A 226 11.52 2.31 26.59
C MET A 226 11.14 2.49 28.07
N SER A 227 12.06 2.25 29.01
CA SER A 227 11.81 2.29 30.45
C SER A 227 11.90 3.68 31.08
N ALA A 228 12.65 4.60 30.46
CA ALA A 228 12.97 5.89 31.04
C ALA A 228 11.99 7.01 30.64
N SER A 229 11.94 8.05 31.48
CA SER A 229 11.56 9.44 31.17
C SER A 229 12.48 10.07 30.10
N TYR A 230 12.79 9.32 29.03
CA TYR A 230 13.52 9.84 27.89
C TYR A 230 12.73 11.04 27.38
N PRO A 231 13.38 12.19 27.08
CA PRO A 231 12.67 13.36 26.56
C PRO A 231 12.11 13.01 25.18
N THR A 232 10.91 12.43 25.16
CA THR A 232 10.18 12.09 23.95
C THR A 232 9.55 13.38 23.47
N SER A 233 10.27 14.17 22.68
CA SER A 233 9.65 15.23 21.90
C SER A 233 8.75 14.59 20.84
N GLY A 234 7.58 14.08 21.24
CA GLY A 234 6.54 13.58 20.36
C GLY A 234 6.48 12.06 20.18
N LYS A 235 6.40 11.27 21.26
CA LYS A 235 5.85 9.90 21.20
C LYS A 235 4.48 9.93 20.48
N GLY A 236 4.25 8.96 19.61
CA GLY A 236 3.01 8.83 18.86
C GLY A 236 1.84 8.29 19.69
N ARG A 237 0.72 8.03 19.04
CA ARG A 237 -0.50 7.47 19.68
C ARG A 237 -0.73 6.02 19.28
N VAL A 238 -1.47 5.29 20.10
CA VAL A 238 -2.09 4.01 19.73
C VAL A 238 -3.52 4.29 19.25
N THR A 239 -3.87 3.76 18.09
CA THR A 239 -5.26 3.66 17.64
C THR A 239 -5.57 2.18 17.39
N VAL A 240 -6.57 1.64 18.08
CA VAL A 240 -7.10 0.29 17.86
C VAL A 240 -8.48 0.42 17.24
N VAL A 241 -8.73 -0.35 16.18
CA VAL A 241 -10.02 -0.41 15.47
C VAL A 241 -10.41 -1.88 15.36
N GLY A 242 -11.52 -2.26 15.99
CA GLY A 242 -12.03 -3.63 15.98
C GLY A 242 -12.44 -4.12 14.58
N ALA A 243 -12.76 -5.42 14.49
CA ALA A 243 -13.08 -6.09 13.23
C ALA A 243 -14.21 -5.42 12.44
N HIS A 244 -15.26 -4.99 13.13
CA HIS A 244 -16.43 -4.31 12.55
C HIS A 244 -16.48 -2.81 12.85
N GLU A 245 -15.40 -2.24 13.39
CA GLU A 245 -15.30 -0.82 13.69
C GLU A 245 -14.57 -0.06 12.56
N GLY A 246 -14.80 1.25 12.51
CA GLY A 246 -14.18 2.16 11.56
C GLY A 246 -14.68 3.59 11.75
N THR A 247 -14.07 4.56 11.07
CA THR A 247 -14.53 5.96 11.13
C THR A 247 -15.81 6.20 10.34
N SER A 248 -16.01 5.40 9.30
CA SER A 248 -17.19 5.40 8.45
C SER A 248 -17.25 4.09 7.67
N ALA A 249 -18.44 3.74 7.20
CA ALA A 249 -18.64 2.65 6.26
C ALA A 249 -19.61 3.10 5.17
N HIS A 250 -19.39 2.65 3.94
CA HIS A 250 -20.19 3.06 2.80
C HIS A 250 -20.48 1.89 1.87
N TRP A 251 -21.75 1.75 1.48
CA TRP A 251 -22.21 0.90 0.39
C TRP A 251 -21.76 1.49 -0.94
N GLN A 252 -21.15 0.69 -1.80
CA GLN A 252 -20.60 1.14 -3.08
C GLN A 252 -21.52 0.72 -4.20
N ALA A 253 -21.90 1.70 -5.04
CA ALA A 253 -22.75 1.46 -6.18
C ALA A 253 -22.13 0.41 -7.13
N PRO A 254 -22.95 -0.24 -7.98
CA PRO A 254 -22.42 -1.09 -9.03
C PRO A 254 -21.40 -0.32 -9.88
N PRO A 255 -20.32 -0.97 -10.35
CA PRO A 255 -20.12 -2.42 -10.38
C PRO A 255 -19.52 -3.03 -9.11
N ALA A 256 -19.17 -2.25 -8.09
CA ALA A 256 -18.58 -2.79 -6.86
C ALA A 256 -19.58 -3.63 -6.06
N ARG A 257 -20.83 -3.15 -5.91
CA ARG A 257 -21.94 -3.85 -5.23
C ARG A 257 -21.63 -4.30 -3.80
N GLY A 258 -20.67 -3.64 -3.16
CA GLY A 258 -20.08 -4.06 -1.91
C GLY A 258 -20.13 -2.96 -0.87
N TYR A 259 -19.30 -3.07 0.16
CA TYR A 259 -19.08 -1.96 1.08
C TYR A 259 -17.62 -1.80 1.42
N ILE A 260 -17.24 -0.59 1.80
CA ILE A 260 -15.93 -0.27 2.33
C ILE A 260 -16.06 0.28 3.75
N GLN A 261 -15.28 -0.27 4.67
CA GLN A 261 -15.15 0.22 6.04
C GLN A 261 -13.81 0.91 6.21
N MET A 262 -13.84 2.21 6.51
CA MET A 262 -12.63 3.00 6.72
C MET A 262 -12.01 2.67 8.09
N LYS A 263 -10.83 2.06 8.07
CA LYS A 263 -10.08 1.68 9.28
C LYS A 263 -9.27 2.86 9.82
N PHE A 264 -8.48 3.52 8.98
CA PHE A 264 -7.66 4.67 9.38
C PHE A 264 -7.87 5.85 8.44
N THR A 265 -8.28 6.97 9.02
CA THR A 265 -8.46 8.26 8.34
C THR A 265 -7.93 9.39 9.23
N THR A 266 -7.90 10.61 8.72
CA THR A 266 -7.51 11.79 9.52
C THR A 266 -8.39 12.00 10.76
N ALA A 267 -9.55 11.33 10.85
CA ALA A 267 -10.44 11.42 12.00
C ALA A 267 -9.97 10.58 13.21
N ASN A 268 -9.21 9.49 13.02
CA ASN A 268 -8.84 8.58 14.11
C ASN A 268 -7.34 8.23 14.21
N VAL A 269 -6.54 8.52 13.18
CA VAL A 269 -5.09 8.34 13.24
C VAL A 269 -4.37 9.69 13.26
N ALA A 270 -3.48 9.88 14.23
CA ALA A 270 -2.61 11.06 14.31
C ALA A 270 -1.35 10.88 13.44
N SER A 271 -1.56 10.49 12.18
CA SER A 271 -0.52 10.28 11.17
C SER A 271 -0.87 11.08 9.92
N ASN A 272 0.13 11.42 9.11
CA ASN A 272 -0.06 11.93 7.75
C ASN A 272 0.51 10.96 6.70
N ARG A 273 0.92 9.76 7.10
CA ARG A 273 1.70 8.83 6.27
C ARG A 273 0.86 7.78 5.58
N PHE A 274 -0.23 7.33 6.18
CA PHE A 274 -1.08 6.30 5.59
C PHE A 274 -2.55 6.45 5.99
N GLY A 275 -3.44 6.03 5.10
CA GLY A 275 -4.85 5.75 5.39
C GLY A 275 -5.19 4.31 5.01
N SER A 276 -6.27 3.76 5.54
CA SER A 276 -6.67 2.38 5.22
C SER A 276 -8.18 2.18 5.24
N GLY A 277 -8.67 1.34 4.33
CA GLY A 277 -10.05 0.87 4.28
C GLY A 277 -10.10 -0.62 3.95
N LEU A 278 -11.05 -1.33 4.56
CA LEU A 278 -11.36 -2.72 4.23
C LEU A 278 -12.55 -2.74 3.29
N GLN A 279 -12.32 -3.14 2.05
CA GLN A 279 -13.34 -3.26 1.01
C GLN A 279 -13.82 -4.70 0.89
N VAL A 280 -15.12 -4.89 0.74
CA VAL A 280 -15.76 -6.18 0.51
C VAL A 280 -16.40 -6.18 -0.86
N LEU A 281 -16.01 -7.13 -1.71
CA LEU A 281 -16.58 -7.32 -3.05
C LEU A 281 -17.36 -8.65 -3.05
N PRO A 282 -18.67 -8.66 -3.34
CA PRO A 282 -19.39 -9.91 -3.54
C PRO A 282 -18.92 -10.64 -4.80
N PRO A 283 -19.32 -11.91 -5.01
CA PRO A 283 -19.05 -12.63 -6.25
C PRO A 283 -19.43 -11.82 -7.49
N GLY A 284 -18.49 -11.68 -8.44
CA GLY A 284 -18.64 -10.88 -9.65
C GLY A 284 -18.53 -9.36 -9.45
N GLY A 285 -18.43 -8.87 -8.21
CA GLY A 285 -18.17 -7.46 -7.91
C GLY A 285 -16.72 -7.07 -8.22
N PHE A 286 -16.51 -5.82 -8.65
CA PHE A 286 -15.17 -5.31 -8.93
C PHE A 286 -15.02 -3.81 -8.64
N ILE A 287 -13.79 -3.41 -8.31
CA ILE A 287 -13.43 -2.00 -8.20
C ILE A 287 -13.27 -1.45 -9.62
N PRO A 288 -14.00 -0.42 -10.05
CA PRO A 288 -13.80 0.17 -11.38
C PRO A 288 -12.32 0.52 -11.63
N PRO A 289 -11.74 0.14 -12.78
CA PRO A 289 -10.40 0.55 -13.10
C PRO A 289 -10.17 2.06 -13.00
N HIS A 290 -9.14 2.40 -12.25
CA HIS A 290 -8.78 3.77 -11.94
C HIS A 290 -7.28 3.87 -11.72
N ALA A 291 -6.76 5.09 -11.63
CA ALA A 291 -5.37 5.36 -11.27
C ALA A 291 -5.32 6.56 -10.33
N HIS A 292 -4.41 6.56 -9.36
CA HIS A 292 -4.27 7.70 -8.44
C HIS A 292 -3.19 8.65 -8.94
N THR A 293 -3.39 9.95 -8.81
CA THR A 293 -2.41 10.96 -9.27
C THR A 293 -1.44 11.38 -8.17
N SER A 294 -1.83 11.18 -6.91
CA SER A 294 -1.15 11.70 -5.73
C SER A 294 -0.79 10.64 -4.69
N ASN A 295 -1.33 9.42 -4.79
CA ASN A 295 -1.10 8.33 -3.84
C ASN A 295 -0.40 7.13 -4.50
N GLU A 296 0.41 6.42 -3.72
CA GLU A 296 0.67 5.00 -3.92
C GLU A 296 -0.32 4.18 -3.06
N GLU A 297 -0.65 2.98 -3.52
CA GLU A 297 -1.57 2.09 -2.83
C GLU A 297 -1.05 0.65 -2.79
N VAL A 298 -1.29 -0.03 -1.67
CA VAL A 298 -1.25 -1.48 -1.61
C VAL A 298 -2.63 -2.07 -1.35
N LEU A 299 -2.93 -3.16 -2.05
CA LEU A 299 -4.20 -3.89 -1.97
C LEU A 299 -3.89 -5.32 -1.54
N LEU A 300 -4.11 -5.61 -0.25
CA LEU A 300 -3.93 -6.94 0.34
C LEU A 300 -5.22 -7.73 0.20
N ILE A 301 -5.17 -8.89 -0.43
CA ILE A 301 -6.28 -9.83 -0.39
C ILE A 301 -6.26 -10.55 0.95
N VAL A 302 -7.28 -10.31 1.76
CA VAL A 302 -7.44 -10.91 3.09
C VAL A 302 -8.22 -12.22 3.02
N ARG A 303 -9.25 -12.28 2.16
CA ARG A 303 -10.11 -13.44 1.93
C ARG A 303 -10.66 -13.42 0.50
N GLY A 304 -11.05 -14.58 -0.02
CA GLY A 304 -11.61 -14.74 -1.36
C GLY A 304 -10.54 -14.89 -2.43
N ARG A 305 -10.98 -15.12 -3.67
CA ARG A 305 -10.12 -15.31 -4.84
C ARG A 305 -10.62 -14.48 -6.00
N GLY A 306 -9.71 -14.04 -6.85
CA GLY A 306 -10.01 -13.07 -7.88
C GLY A 306 -8.86 -12.78 -8.81
N GLN A 307 -8.94 -11.64 -9.48
CA GLN A 307 -7.86 -11.11 -10.30
C GLN A 307 -7.54 -9.68 -9.89
N ALA A 308 -6.25 -9.39 -9.74
CA ALA A 308 -5.73 -8.04 -9.78
C ALA A 308 -5.28 -7.75 -11.21
N ILE A 309 -5.81 -6.69 -11.82
CA ILE A 309 -5.38 -6.26 -13.14
C ILE A 309 -4.59 -4.98 -12.94
N VAL A 310 -3.28 -5.02 -13.16
CA VAL A 310 -2.36 -3.90 -12.94
C VAL A 310 -1.67 -3.59 -14.26
N ASP A 311 -1.86 -2.36 -14.75
CA ASP A 311 -1.40 -1.90 -16.06
C ASP A 311 -1.78 -2.87 -17.21
N ASP A 312 -3.06 -3.26 -17.23
CA ASP A 312 -3.65 -4.19 -18.21
C ASP A 312 -3.12 -5.64 -18.14
N VAL A 313 -2.34 -5.98 -17.12
CA VAL A 313 -1.86 -7.34 -16.88
C VAL A 313 -2.71 -7.98 -15.77
N PRO A 314 -3.55 -8.99 -16.10
CA PRO A 314 -4.28 -9.75 -15.10
C PRO A 314 -3.36 -10.74 -14.37
N MET A 315 -3.49 -10.79 -13.05
CA MET A 315 -2.83 -11.76 -12.18
C MET A 315 -3.84 -12.33 -11.21
N ASP A 316 -3.84 -13.66 -11.06
CA ASP A 316 -4.70 -14.33 -10.08
C ASP A 316 -4.23 -13.97 -8.66
N VAL A 317 -5.21 -13.70 -7.79
CA VAL A 317 -4.95 -13.33 -6.41
C VAL A 317 -5.81 -14.12 -5.44
N GLU A 318 -5.23 -14.41 -4.29
CA GLU A 318 -5.84 -15.21 -3.22
C GLU A 318 -5.38 -14.66 -1.85
N PRO A 319 -5.86 -15.19 -0.71
CA PRO A 319 -5.50 -14.66 0.60
C PRO A 319 -3.98 -14.60 0.79
N GLY A 320 -3.45 -13.41 1.13
CA GLY A 320 -2.01 -13.15 1.25
C GLY A 320 -1.35 -12.57 -0.02
N SER A 321 -2.03 -12.58 -1.16
CA SER A 321 -1.60 -11.82 -2.34
C SER A 321 -1.67 -10.32 -2.05
N LEU A 322 -0.70 -9.57 -2.56
CA LEU A 322 -0.57 -8.13 -2.36
C LEU A 322 -0.24 -7.44 -3.69
N ALA A 323 -1.10 -6.53 -4.13
CA ALA A 323 -0.78 -5.65 -5.25
C ALA A 323 -0.18 -4.33 -4.73
N PHE A 324 0.85 -3.84 -5.40
CA PHE A 324 1.36 -2.47 -5.23
C PHE A 324 1.12 -1.69 -6.51
N VAL A 325 0.54 -0.50 -6.37
CA VAL A 325 0.25 0.38 -7.50
C VAL A 325 0.77 1.78 -7.16
N SER A 326 1.76 2.22 -7.93
CA SER A 326 2.24 3.60 -7.84
C SER A 326 1.25 4.56 -8.51
N ARG A 327 1.44 5.85 -8.25
CA ARG A 327 0.84 6.94 -9.01
C ARG A 327 0.83 6.66 -10.52
N TRP A 328 -0.31 6.99 -11.14
CA TRP A 328 -0.61 6.86 -12.57
C TRP A 328 -0.70 5.43 -13.10
N VAL A 329 -0.53 4.42 -12.25
CA VAL A 329 -0.72 3.03 -12.63
C VAL A 329 -2.21 2.70 -12.54
N LYS A 330 -2.79 2.36 -13.70
CA LYS A 330 -4.16 1.89 -13.79
C LYS A 330 -4.28 0.52 -13.14
N HIS A 331 -5.31 0.34 -12.32
CA HIS A 331 -5.52 -0.93 -11.63
C HIS A 331 -7.00 -1.20 -11.30
N THR A 332 -7.32 -2.48 -11.11
CA THR A 332 -8.62 -2.97 -10.61
C THR A 332 -8.44 -4.28 -9.86
N ILE A 333 -9.36 -4.57 -8.94
CA ILE A 333 -9.56 -5.88 -8.32
C ILE A 333 -10.93 -6.39 -8.72
N VAL A 334 -10.98 -7.63 -9.22
CA VAL A 334 -12.19 -8.33 -9.66
C VAL A 334 -12.35 -9.58 -8.79
N ASN A 335 -13.50 -9.73 -8.14
CA ASN A 335 -13.86 -10.97 -7.47
C ASN A 335 -14.39 -11.98 -8.50
N THR A 336 -13.58 -12.96 -8.86
CA THR A 336 -13.95 -14.05 -9.79
C THR A 336 -14.37 -15.32 -9.06
N GLY A 337 -14.35 -15.32 -7.73
CA GLY A 337 -14.76 -16.44 -6.89
C GLY A 337 -16.27 -16.48 -6.63
N ASP A 338 -16.65 -17.41 -5.75
CA ASP A 338 -18.02 -17.72 -5.33
C ASP A 338 -18.36 -17.24 -3.90
N GLU A 339 -17.40 -16.64 -3.20
CA GLU A 339 -17.57 -16.00 -1.90
C GLU A 339 -17.20 -14.52 -1.93
N ASN A 340 -17.50 -13.79 -0.85
CA ASN A 340 -17.05 -12.40 -0.69
C ASN A 340 -15.53 -12.33 -0.63
N MET A 341 -14.95 -11.44 -1.44
CA MET A 341 -13.54 -11.07 -1.39
C MET A 341 -13.35 -9.87 -0.47
N TYR A 342 -12.34 -9.94 0.40
CA TYR A 342 -11.98 -8.88 1.34
C TYR A 342 -10.62 -8.31 0.94
N VAL A 343 -10.57 -7.01 0.69
CA VAL A 343 -9.37 -6.29 0.23
C VAL A 343 -9.04 -5.19 1.22
N LEU A 344 -7.90 -5.29 1.90
CA LEU A 344 -7.39 -4.19 2.72
C LEU A 344 -6.59 -3.25 1.82
N ALA A 345 -7.12 -2.05 1.59
CA ALA A 345 -6.43 -0.97 0.93
C ALA A 345 -5.62 -0.17 1.96
N ILE A 346 -4.36 0.16 1.62
CA ILE A 346 -3.55 1.14 2.33
C ILE A 346 -3.01 2.13 1.32
N VAL A 347 -3.33 3.41 1.51
CA VAL A 347 -2.91 4.51 0.64
C VAL A 347 -1.90 5.39 1.35
N THR A 348 -0.87 5.83 0.62
CA THR A 348 0.16 6.74 1.11
C THR A 348 0.46 7.83 0.08
N PRO A 349 0.68 9.10 0.49
CA PRO A 349 0.47 9.65 1.83
C PRO A 349 -1.00 9.59 2.28
N LEU A 350 -1.29 9.90 3.55
CA LEU A 350 -2.67 9.88 4.05
C LEU A 350 -3.54 10.93 3.34
N GLY A 351 -4.73 10.51 2.94
CA GLY A 351 -5.81 11.37 2.46
C GLY A 351 -6.24 11.02 1.04
N GLY A 352 -7.49 11.36 0.71
CA GLY A 352 -8.04 11.17 -0.64
C GLY A 352 -9.03 10.02 -0.70
N LEU A 353 -8.65 8.84 -0.18
CA LEU A 353 -9.52 7.65 -0.18
C LEU A 353 -10.84 7.91 0.57
N ASP A 354 -10.78 8.38 1.82
CA ASP A 354 -11.95 8.68 2.64
C ASP A 354 -12.88 9.72 1.99
N LYS A 355 -12.30 10.74 1.35
CA LYS A 355 -13.03 11.81 0.66
C LYS A 355 -13.73 11.33 -0.61
N ILE A 356 -13.03 10.51 -1.41
CA ILE A 356 -13.60 9.93 -2.64
C ILE A 356 -14.73 8.98 -2.29
N ILE A 357 -14.49 8.07 -1.34
CA ILE A 357 -15.51 7.13 -0.92
C ILE A 357 -16.74 7.88 -0.42
N SER A 358 -16.59 8.95 0.36
CA SER A 358 -17.72 9.72 0.90
C SER A 358 -18.39 10.66 -0.13
N MET A 359 -17.98 10.65 -1.39
CA MET A 359 -18.54 11.55 -2.41
C MET A 359 -19.94 11.10 -2.86
N PRO A 360 -20.93 12.01 -2.95
CA PRO A 360 -22.25 11.68 -3.49
C PRO A 360 -22.15 11.07 -4.89
N GLY A 361 -22.89 9.98 -5.12
CA GLY A 361 -22.88 9.23 -6.39
C GLY A 361 -21.84 8.10 -6.47
N PHE A 362 -20.81 8.11 -5.61
CA PHE A 362 -19.85 7.01 -5.51
C PHE A 362 -20.30 5.94 -4.51
N SER A 363 -20.89 6.38 -3.39
CA SER A 363 -21.31 5.49 -2.32
C SER A 363 -22.49 6.07 -1.52
N ILE A 364 -23.09 5.22 -0.69
CA ILE A 364 -24.14 5.57 0.26
C ILE A 364 -23.64 5.20 1.67
N PRO A 365 -23.66 6.11 2.67
CA PRO A 365 -23.26 5.77 4.04
C PRO A 365 -24.05 4.58 4.60
N VAL A 366 -23.35 3.64 5.25
CA VAL A 366 -23.98 2.54 5.95
C VAL A 366 -24.62 3.08 7.23
N VAL A 367 -25.94 2.91 7.36
CA VAL A 367 -26.67 3.18 8.60
C VAL A 367 -26.85 1.85 9.33
N PRO A 368 -26.41 1.74 10.61
CA PRO A 368 -26.57 0.51 11.37
C PRO A 368 -28.03 0.04 11.43
N GLY A 369 -28.27 -1.20 11.01
CA GLY A 369 -29.60 -1.82 11.00
C GLY A 369 -30.39 -1.62 9.71
N GLU A 370 -29.92 -0.79 8.79
CA GLU A 370 -30.50 -0.68 7.44
C GLU A 370 -29.88 -1.73 6.49
N PRO A 371 -30.67 -2.32 5.58
CA PRO A 371 -30.15 -3.26 4.60
C PRO A 371 -29.28 -2.57 3.54
N GLU A 372 -28.61 -3.37 2.71
CA GLU A 372 -27.99 -2.87 1.49
C GLU A 372 -29.01 -2.10 0.62
N PRO A 373 -28.63 -0.95 0.03
CA PRO A 373 -29.48 -0.23 -0.91
C PRO A 373 -29.90 -1.10 -2.10
N ASP A 374 -31.14 -0.91 -2.57
CA ASP A 374 -31.58 -1.51 -3.82
C ASP A 374 -30.96 -0.75 -5.01
N TRP A 375 -30.07 -1.43 -5.72
CA TRP A 375 -29.38 -0.87 -6.89
C TRP A 375 -30.18 -0.96 -8.19
N ALA A 376 -31.39 -1.54 -8.20
CA ALA A 376 -32.18 -1.78 -9.41
C ALA A 376 -32.55 -0.52 -10.22
N GLY A 377 -32.46 0.67 -9.60
CA GLY A 377 -32.69 1.97 -10.25
C GLY A 377 -31.42 2.80 -10.49
N PHE A 378 -30.23 2.27 -10.23
CA PHE A 378 -28.98 3.01 -10.39
C PHE A 378 -28.60 3.07 -11.87
N ASP A 379 -28.51 4.29 -12.42
CA ASP A 379 -28.17 4.51 -13.81
C ASP A 379 -26.66 4.33 -14.05
N MET A 380 -26.30 3.19 -14.64
CA MET A 380 -24.91 2.85 -15.00
C MET A 380 -24.31 3.79 -16.06
N SER A 381 -25.14 4.52 -16.82
CA SER A 381 -24.66 5.43 -17.87
C SER A 381 -23.90 6.63 -17.32
N MET A 382 -24.02 6.92 -16.02
CA MET A 382 -23.18 7.92 -15.33
C MET A 382 -21.67 7.60 -15.36
N PHE A 383 -21.30 6.33 -15.58
CA PHE A 383 -19.91 5.91 -15.73
C PHE A 383 -19.44 5.82 -17.18
N ASP A 384 -20.36 5.90 -18.15
CA ASP A 384 -20.07 5.46 -19.52
C ASP A 384 -19.43 6.55 -20.39
N GLU A 385 -19.63 7.85 -20.16
CA GLU A 385 -19.02 8.87 -21.04
C GLU A 385 -18.76 10.23 -20.35
N GLN A 386 -17.49 10.67 -20.46
CA GLN A 386 -16.97 12.05 -20.36
C GLN A 386 -17.14 12.90 -19.09
N GLU A 387 -18.15 12.73 -18.22
CA GLU A 387 -18.37 13.68 -17.11
C GLU A 387 -17.65 13.32 -15.80
N ALA A 388 -17.29 12.05 -15.56
CA ALA A 388 -16.49 11.67 -14.39
C ALA A 388 -15.03 12.21 -14.44
N GLY A 389 -14.57 12.68 -15.61
CA GLY A 389 -13.23 13.22 -15.80
C GLY A 389 -13.00 14.59 -15.16
N VAL A 390 -14.05 15.34 -14.80
CA VAL A 390 -13.93 16.75 -14.38
C VAL A 390 -13.94 16.93 -12.85
N ALA A 391 -14.52 15.99 -12.08
CA ALA A 391 -14.54 16.08 -10.61
C ALA A 391 -13.30 15.47 -9.93
N LEU A 392 -12.42 14.85 -10.71
CA LEU A 392 -11.39 13.91 -10.26
C LEU A 392 -9.96 14.48 -10.36
N GLU A 393 -9.81 15.76 -10.73
CA GLU A 393 -8.54 16.45 -11.02
C GLU A 393 -7.52 16.54 -9.85
N SER A 394 -7.77 15.95 -8.68
CA SER A 394 -6.81 16.02 -7.55
C SER A 394 -6.36 14.69 -6.93
N THR A 395 -6.96 13.54 -7.27
CA THR A 395 -6.59 12.28 -6.58
C THR A 395 -6.76 10.98 -7.38
N CYS A 396 -7.77 10.84 -8.25
CA CYS A 396 -8.04 9.62 -9.00
C CYS A 396 -8.43 9.96 -10.44
N LEU A 397 -8.11 9.14 -11.43
CA LEU A 397 -8.60 9.26 -12.80
C LEU A 397 -9.41 8.01 -13.14
N ASN A 398 -10.70 8.20 -13.42
CA ASN A 398 -11.52 7.15 -14.04
C ASN A 398 -11.17 7.10 -15.53
N LEU A 399 -10.82 5.92 -16.03
CA LEU A 399 -10.51 5.69 -17.45
C LEU A 399 -11.63 4.84 -18.06
N PRO A 400 -12.10 5.12 -19.28
CA PRO A 400 -13.18 4.34 -19.91
C PRO A 400 -12.70 2.92 -20.26
N PHE A 401 -13.48 1.89 -19.91
CA PHE A 401 -13.32 0.50 -20.36
C PHE A 401 -14.64 -0.29 -20.19
N GLN A 402 -14.80 -1.36 -20.98
CA GLN A 402 -15.75 -2.44 -20.71
C GLN A 402 -14.99 -3.62 -20.09
N VAL A 403 -15.40 -4.09 -18.90
CA VAL A 403 -15.00 -5.41 -18.40
C VAL A 403 -16.09 -6.39 -18.84
N ASP A 404 -15.78 -7.22 -19.81
CA ASP A 404 -16.71 -8.22 -20.33
C ASP A 404 -16.77 -9.41 -19.34
N ILE A 405 -17.64 -9.31 -18.33
CA ILE A 405 -17.94 -10.39 -17.37
C ILE A 405 -19.33 -10.95 -17.64
N HIS A 406 -19.59 -11.42 -18.86
CA HIS A 406 -20.80 -12.19 -19.14
C HIS A 406 -20.51 -13.69 -19.28
N ASN A 407 -20.96 -14.41 -18.25
CA ASN A 407 -21.43 -15.80 -18.23
C ASN A 407 -20.55 -16.81 -18.99
N ARG A 408 -19.61 -17.46 -18.31
CA ARG A 408 -18.81 -18.55 -18.89
C ARG A 408 -19.16 -19.89 -18.25
N GLU A 409 -19.69 -20.79 -19.08
CA GLU A 409 -19.54 -22.23 -18.87
C GLU A 409 -18.04 -22.56 -18.74
N ALA A 410 -17.73 -23.47 -17.82
CA ALA A 410 -16.37 -23.75 -17.35
C ALA A 410 -15.39 -24.11 -18.50
N GLY A 411 -14.21 -23.46 -18.54
CA GLY A 411 -13.03 -24.09 -19.16
C GLY A 411 -12.00 -23.25 -19.93
N GLU A 412 -12.19 -21.95 -20.23
CA GLU A 412 -11.18 -21.19 -21.01
C GLU A 412 -10.81 -19.80 -20.43
N PRO A 413 -9.53 -19.36 -20.55
CA PRO A 413 -9.04 -18.10 -19.98
C PRO A 413 -9.63 -16.85 -20.66
N ALA A 414 -9.74 -15.76 -19.89
CA ALA A 414 -10.28 -14.47 -20.33
C ALA A 414 -9.46 -13.89 -21.51
N ALA A 415 -10.15 -13.35 -22.51
CA ALA A 415 -9.52 -12.69 -23.65
C ALA A 415 -9.96 -11.22 -23.69
N LEU A 416 -8.99 -10.31 -23.58
CA LEU A 416 -9.16 -8.87 -23.73
C LEU A 416 -9.31 -8.53 -25.22
N ARG A 417 -10.27 -7.67 -25.59
CA ARG A 417 -10.32 -7.06 -26.92
C ARG A 417 -10.14 -5.54 -26.79
N PRO A 418 -9.22 -4.92 -27.56
CA PRO A 418 -9.15 -3.47 -27.65
C PRO A 418 -10.37 -2.93 -28.41
N ILE A 419 -10.80 -1.73 -28.03
CA ILE A 419 -11.85 -0.97 -28.73
C ILE A 419 -11.33 -0.69 -30.15
N SER A 420 -12.03 -1.20 -31.17
CA SER A 420 -11.81 -0.78 -32.55
C SER A 420 -12.26 0.68 -32.70
N ALA A 421 -11.40 1.49 -33.30
CA ALA A 421 -11.51 2.94 -33.46
C ALA A 421 -12.84 3.45 -34.02
#